data_AF-A0A0C1HD67-F1
#
_entry.id   AF-A0A0C1HD67-F1
#
_cell.length_a   1.000
_cell.length_b   1.000
_cell.length_c   1.000
_cell.angle_alpha   90.00
_cell.angle_beta   90.00
_cell.angle_gamma   90.00
#
_symmetry.space_group_name_H-M   'P 1'
#
loop_
_entity.id
_entity.type
_entity.pdbx_description
1 polymer ?
#
loop_
_entity_poly.entity_id
_entity_poly.type
_entity_poly.pdbx_seq_one_letter_code
_entity_poly.pdbx_strand_id
1 'polypeptide(L)'
;MNFIIPSLFLGFVVDDAFARALEKNTPEYLHFFLQPGSGYLEEVTYQEEHYIGKFVSNEQNVGQLELLEAHIFSLLKKLAPDYNYTRSNLVLFALPQKEVTPAVISYKNKKRKA
;
A
#
# COMPACT_ATOMS: atom_id res chain seq x y z
N MET A 1 2.82 -18.33 -25.92
CA MET A 1 2.15 -18.40 -24.61
C MET A 1 2.83 -17.37 -23.72
N ASN A 2 2.19 -16.24 -23.43
CA ASN A 2 2.74 -15.27 -22.48
C ASN A 2 2.40 -15.77 -21.08
N PHE A 3 3.39 -16.31 -20.37
CA PHE A 3 3.25 -16.60 -18.96
C PHE A 3 3.27 -15.27 -18.19
N ILE A 4 2.19 -14.95 -17.49
CA ILE A 4 2.19 -13.86 -16.52
C ILE A 4 2.95 -14.40 -15.31
N ILE A 5 4.15 -13.86 -15.05
CA ILE A 5 4.89 -14.18 -13.83
C ILE A 5 4.22 -13.38 -12.71
N PRO A 6 3.53 -14.02 -11.73
CA PRO A 6 2.95 -13.30 -10.61
C PRO A 6 4.08 -12.69 -9.78
N SER A 7 3.92 -11.42 -9.40
CA SER A 7 4.81 -10.76 -8.45
C SER A 7 4.15 -10.77 -7.08
N LEU A 8 4.95 -11.01 -6.04
CA LEU A 8 4.48 -10.92 -4.66
C LEU A 8 4.38 -9.46 -4.24
N PHE A 9 3.31 -9.10 -3.56
CA PHE A 9 3.09 -7.78 -2.99
C PHE A 9 2.83 -7.91 -1.50
N LEU A 10 3.58 -7.15 -0.71
CA LEU A 10 3.40 -7.03 0.72
C LEU A 10 2.69 -5.71 1.00
N GLY A 11 1.40 -5.80 1.32
CA GLY A 11 0.49 -4.67 1.39
C GLY A 11 -0.17 -4.50 2.75
N PHE A 12 -0.25 -3.26 3.21
CA PHE A 12 -1.05 -2.87 4.37
C PHE A 12 -2.47 -2.53 3.92
N VAL A 13 -3.47 -3.20 4.50
CA VAL A 13 -4.90 -2.95 4.22
C VAL A 13 -5.26 -1.52 4.64
N VAL A 14 -5.82 -0.75 3.71
CA VAL A 14 -6.34 0.59 3.95
C VAL A 14 -7.76 0.48 4.49
N ASP A 15 -7.90 0.42 5.81
CA ASP A 15 -9.20 0.51 6.47
C ASP A 15 -9.72 1.95 6.54
N ASP A 16 -10.98 2.11 6.97
CA ASP A 16 -11.61 3.43 7.10
C ASP A 16 -10.88 4.38 8.05
N ALA A 17 -10.27 3.86 9.12
CA ALA A 17 -9.57 4.69 10.10
C ALA A 17 -8.24 5.20 9.53
N PHE A 18 -7.54 4.36 8.76
CA PHE A 18 -6.31 4.72 8.07
C PHE A 18 -6.60 5.69 6.93
N ALA A 19 -7.64 5.45 6.13
CA ALA A 19 -8.08 6.35 5.07
C ALA A 19 -8.36 7.77 5.61
N ARG A 20 -9.07 7.88 6.74
CA ARG A 20 -9.29 9.16 7.43
C ARG A 20 -8.01 9.80 7.96
N ALA A 21 -7.04 9.00 8.39
CA ALA A 21 -5.75 9.52 8.81
C ALA A 21 -4.96 10.08 7.62
N LEU A 22 -5.06 9.44 6.44
CA LEU A 22 -4.45 9.94 5.21
C LEU A 22 -5.08 11.26 4.74
N GLU A 23 -6.40 11.47 4.91
CA GLU A 23 -7.09 12.72 4.57
C GLU A 23 -6.52 13.97 5.27
N LYS A 24 -5.82 13.80 6.40
CA LYS A 24 -5.14 14.90 7.11
C LYS A 24 -3.93 15.44 6.36
N ASN A 25 -3.38 14.67 5.43
CA ASN A 25 -2.20 15.05 4.64
C ASN A 25 -2.60 15.82 3.38
N THR A 26 -1.69 16.67 2.89
CA THR A 26 -1.89 17.31 1.60
C THR A 26 -1.76 16.28 0.46
N PRO A 27 -2.51 16.43 -0.64
CA PRO A 27 -2.42 15.51 -1.78
C PRO A 27 -1.01 15.38 -2.35
N GLU A 28 -0.23 16.47 -2.35
CA GLU A 28 1.15 16.50 -2.83
C GLU A 28 2.07 15.65 -1.94
N TYR A 29 1.83 15.68 -0.62
CA TYR A 29 2.57 14.86 0.33
C TYR A 29 2.28 13.37 0.12
N LEU A 30 1.00 13.01 -0.01
CA LEU A 30 0.61 11.62 -0.32
C LEU A 30 1.21 11.16 -1.64
N HIS A 31 1.17 12.00 -2.68
CA HIS A 31 1.73 11.68 -3.99
C HIS A 31 3.25 11.55 -3.98
N PHE A 32 3.97 12.14 -3.03
CA PHE A 32 5.41 11.93 -2.89
C PHE A 32 5.74 10.53 -2.37
N PHE A 33 4.93 10.00 -1.44
CA PHE A 33 5.15 8.68 -0.83
C PHE A 33 4.50 7.53 -1.60
N LEU A 34 3.44 7.79 -2.36
CA LEU A 34 2.68 6.80 -3.12
C LEU A 34 3.02 6.91 -4.61
N GLN A 35 4.20 6.40 -4.99
CA GLN A 35 4.67 6.43 -6.37
C GLN A 35 5.15 5.07 -6.85
N PRO A 36 4.59 4.54 -7.95
CA PRO A 36 5.05 3.29 -8.53
C PRO A 36 6.52 3.36 -8.96
N GLY A 37 7.31 2.35 -8.60
CA GLY A 37 8.73 2.25 -9.03
C GLY A 37 9.70 3.25 -8.41
N SER A 38 9.26 4.10 -7.47
CA SER A 38 10.08 5.16 -6.85
C SER A 38 10.96 4.68 -5.69
N GLY A 39 10.83 3.42 -5.28
CA GLY A 39 11.42 2.92 -4.04
C GLY A 39 10.68 3.35 -2.77
N TYR A 40 9.54 4.06 -2.89
CA TYR A 40 8.61 4.33 -1.78
C TYR A 40 7.44 3.32 -1.76
N LEU A 41 6.27 3.72 -1.28
CA LEU A 41 5.08 2.88 -1.21
C LEU A 41 4.31 2.94 -2.53
N GLU A 42 3.58 1.89 -2.82
CA GLU A 42 2.68 1.79 -3.96
C GLU A 42 1.27 1.46 -3.44
N GLU A 43 0.27 2.06 -4.08
CA GLU A 43 -1.13 1.75 -3.80
C GLU A 43 -1.66 0.79 -4.88
N VAL A 44 -2.27 -0.31 -4.44
CA VAL A 44 -2.88 -1.32 -5.30
C VAL A 44 -4.29 -1.62 -4.83
N THR A 45 -5.18 -1.95 -5.76
CA THR A 45 -6.51 -2.48 -5.45
C THR A 45 -6.55 -3.96 -5.79
N TYR A 46 -6.91 -4.80 -4.84
CA TYR A 46 -6.98 -6.25 -5.03
C TYR A 46 -8.21 -6.78 -4.32
N GLN A 47 -9.04 -7.56 -5.02
CA GLN A 47 -10.30 -8.11 -4.49
C GLN A 47 -11.20 -7.03 -3.84
N GLU A 48 -11.32 -5.86 -4.49
CA GLU A 48 -12.09 -4.71 -4.01
C GLU A 48 -11.56 -4.02 -2.74
N GLU A 49 -10.43 -4.48 -2.20
CA GLU A 49 -9.72 -3.86 -1.09
C GLU A 49 -8.53 -3.02 -1.57
N HIS A 50 -8.22 -1.98 -0.80
CA HIS A 50 -7.11 -1.08 -1.06
C HIS A 50 -5.92 -1.45 -0.18
N TYR A 51 -4.74 -1.53 -0.78
CA TYR A 51 -3.51 -1.85 -0.09
C TYR A 51 -2.43 -0.84 -0.40
N ILE A 52 -1.65 -0.47 0.61
CA ILE A 52 -0.44 0.35 0.45
C ILE A 52 0.77 -0.48 0.86
N GLY A 53 1.75 -0.61 -0.02
CA GLY A 53 2.82 -1.57 0.20
C GLY A 53 3.92 -1.53 -0.83
N LYS A 54 4.60 -2.66 -0.98
CA LYS A 54 5.72 -2.83 -1.90
C LYS A 54 5.69 -4.22 -2.54
N PHE A 55 6.15 -4.28 -3.79
CA PHE A 55 6.48 -5.56 -4.42
C PHE A 55 7.70 -6.19 -3.76
N VAL A 56 7.62 -7.50 -3.55
CA VAL A 56 8.70 -8.33 -3.02
C VAL A 56 9.52 -8.84 -4.19
N SER A 57 10.83 -8.61 -4.17
CA SER A 57 11.76 -9.17 -5.15
C SER A 57 11.83 -10.70 -5.02
N ASN A 58 11.96 -11.42 -6.13
CA ASN A 58 11.91 -12.89 -6.18
C ASN A 58 13.00 -13.63 -5.37
N GLU A 59 14.03 -12.92 -4.89
CA GLU A 59 15.19 -13.51 -4.20
C GLU A 59 15.19 -13.24 -2.67
N GLN A 60 14.06 -12.80 -2.11
CA GLN A 60 13.98 -12.37 -0.72
C GLN A 60 13.94 -13.57 0.26
N ASN A 61 14.86 -13.60 1.22
CA ASN A 61 14.78 -14.52 2.36
C ASN A 61 13.90 -13.94 3.48
N VAL A 62 13.58 -14.74 4.51
CA VAL A 62 12.70 -14.32 5.63
C VAL A 62 13.22 -13.05 6.32
N GLY A 63 14.52 -12.94 6.55
CA GLY A 63 15.10 -11.74 7.19
C GLY A 63 14.96 -10.48 6.33
N GLN A 64 15.03 -10.62 5.01
CA GLN A 64 14.81 -9.50 4.09
C GLN A 64 13.33 -9.09 4.03
N LEU A 65 12.40 -10.06 4.16
CA LEU A 65 10.97 -9.77 4.32
C LEU A 65 10.68 -9.00 5.61
N GLU A 66 11.30 -9.36 6.73
CA GLU A 66 11.15 -8.62 7.99
C GLU A 66 11.68 -7.18 7.88
N LEU A 67 12.81 -6.98 7.17
CA LEU A 67 13.33 -5.65 6.88
C LEU A 67 12.39 -4.85 5.98
N LEU A 68 11.78 -5.50 4.98
CA LEU A 68 10.79 -4.89 4.11
C LEU A 68 9.54 -4.47 4.88
N GLU A 69 9.02 -5.34 5.76
CA GLU A 69 7.93 -5.04 6.69
C GLU A 69 8.25 -3.81 7.55
N ALA A 70 9.42 -3.81 8.21
CA ALA A 70 9.84 -2.68 9.05
C ALA A 70 9.94 -1.39 8.24
N HIS A 71 10.45 -1.47 7.00
CA HIS A 71 10.53 -0.34 6.09
C HIS A 71 9.14 0.18 5.71
N ILE A 72 8.20 -0.69 5.31
CA ILE A 72 6.81 -0.31 5.02
C ILE A 72 6.20 0.41 6.22
N PHE A 73 6.28 -0.17 7.43
CA PHE A 73 5.73 0.46 8.63
C PHE A 73 6.38 1.81 8.94
N SER A 74 7.68 1.98 8.70
CA SER A 74 8.35 3.27 8.89
C SER A 74 7.82 4.36 7.95
N LEU A 75 7.47 4.00 6.71
CA LEU A 75 6.88 4.92 5.74
C LEU A 75 5.42 5.21 6.08
N LEU A 76 4.64 4.19 6.44
CA LEU A 76 3.25 4.38 6.87
C LEU A 76 3.17 5.30 8.09
N LYS A 77 4.02 5.10 9.10
CA LYS A 77 4.09 5.98 10.29
C LYS A 77 4.44 7.44 9.96
N LYS A 78 5.16 7.70 8.87
CA LYS A 78 5.38 9.08 8.39
C LYS A 78 4.11 9.67 7.77
N LEU A 79 3.34 8.85 7.06
CA LEU A 79 2.07 9.24 6.45
C LEU A 79 0.95 9.46 7.48
N ALA A 80 0.81 8.57 8.44
CA ALA A 80 -0.25 8.63 9.45
C ALA A 80 0.32 8.24 10.83
N PRO A 81 1.00 9.16 11.53
CA PRO A 81 1.65 8.86 12.81
C PRO A 81 0.67 8.48 13.93
N ASP A 82 -0.54 9.02 13.89
CA ASP A 82 -1.58 8.80 14.91
C ASP A 82 -2.35 7.48 14.74
N TYR A 83 -2.13 6.75 13.64
CA TYR A 83 -2.85 5.51 13.38
C TYR A 83 -2.31 4.35 14.23
N ASN A 84 -3.21 3.52 14.76
CA ASN A 84 -2.83 2.37 15.57
C ASN A 84 -2.44 1.16 14.70
N TYR A 85 -1.17 1.10 14.32
CA TYR A 85 -0.65 0.00 13.49
C TYR A 85 -0.67 -1.33 14.22
N THR A 86 -1.31 -2.32 13.59
CA THR A 86 -1.23 -3.72 13.99
C THR A 86 -0.58 -4.55 12.88
N ARG A 87 0.22 -5.55 13.25
CA ARG A 87 0.89 -6.42 12.25
C ARG A 87 -0.10 -7.24 11.42
N SER A 88 -1.29 -7.51 11.95
CA SER A 88 -2.35 -8.25 11.25
C SER A 88 -2.85 -7.59 9.97
N ASN A 89 -2.58 -6.29 9.79
CA ASN A 89 -3.05 -5.55 8.61
C ASN A 89 -2.09 -5.66 7.42
N LEU A 90 -0.92 -6.29 7.60
CA LEU A 90 0.04 -6.52 6.53
C LEU A 90 -0.15 -7.91 5.94
N VAL A 91 -0.45 -7.97 4.64
CA VAL A 91 -0.79 -9.19 3.92
C VAL A 91 0.19 -9.38 2.77
N LEU A 92 0.71 -10.59 2.62
CA LEU A 92 1.52 -11.00 1.48
C LEU A 92 0.63 -11.76 0.49
N PHE A 93 0.52 -11.27 -0.74
CA PHE A 93 -0.31 -11.90 -1.77
C PHE A 93 0.32 -11.78 -3.16
N ALA A 94 -0.10 -12.66 -4.07
CA ALA A 94 0.37 -12.67 -5.45
C ALA A 94 -0.49 -11.75 -6.32
N LEU A 95 0.15 -10.81 -7.02
CA LEU A 95 -0.47 -9.94 -8.01
C LEU A 95 0.08 -10.22 -9.41
N PRO A 96 -0.78 -10.40 -10.43
CA PRO A 96 -0.34 -10.31 -11.81
C PRO A 96 0.07 -8.86 -12.09
N GLN A 97 1.31 -8.61 -12.55
CA GLN A 97 1.86 -7.26 -12.79
C GLN A 97 0.99 -6.35 -13.71
N LYS A 98 -0.04 -6.90 -14.37
CA LYS A 98 -0.92 -6.20 -15.32
C LYS A 98 -2.14 -5.50 -14.70
N GLU A 99 -2.41 -5.71 -13.41
CA GLU A 99 -3.62 -5.19 -12.73
C GLU A 99 -3.32 -4.16 -11.64
N VAL A 100 -2.18 -3.47 -11.74
CA VAL A 100 -1.96 -2.26 -10.92
C VAL A 100 -2.72 -1.11 -11.55
N THR A 101 -4.01 -0.97 -11.23
CA THR A 101 -4.65 0.33 -11.33
C THR A 101 -4.05 1.21 -10.25
N PRO A 102 -3.35 2.31 -10.58
CA PRO A 102 -2.98 3.29 -9.58
C PRO A 102 -4.29 3.76 -8.97
N ALA A 103 -4.50 3.45 -7.70
CA ALA A 103 -5.62 4.01 -6.98
C ALA A 103 -5.38 5.53 -6.94
N VAL A 104 -6.10 6.22 -7.81
CA VAL A 104 -6.09 7.68 -7.88
C VAL A 104 -6.53 8.14 -6.51
N ILE A 105 -5.62 8.81 -5.80
CA ILE A 105 -5.80 9.47 -4.50
C ILE A 105 -7.15 10.19 -4.52
N SER A 106 -8.18 9.48 -4.08
CA SER A 106 -9.56 9.95 -3.99
C SER A 106 -10.07 9.61 -2.61
N TYR A 107 -9.26 9.95 -1.61
CA TYR A 107 -9.71 10.12 -0.23
C TYR A 107 -10.56 11.40 -0.09
N LYS A 108 -10.85 12.11 -1.18
CA LYS A 108 -11.89 13.15 -1.22
C LYS A 108 -13.27 12.49 -1.15
N ASN A 109 -13.70 12.24 0.09
CA ASN A 109 -15.06 12.48 0.56
C ASN A 109 -16.15 11.88 -0.36
N LYS A 110 -16.52 10.62 -0.11
CA LYS A 110 -17.88 10.15 -0.43
C LYS A 110 -18.84 11.00 0.42
N LYS A 111 -19.16 12.19 -0.10
CA LYS A 111 -20.17 13.09 0.44
C LYS A 111 -21.44 12.28 0.68
N ARG A 112 -21.90 12.32 1.93
CA ARG A 112 -23.31 12.30 2.36
C ARG A 112 -24.28 12.25 1.19
N LYS A 113 -25.01 11.15 1.06
CA LYS A 113 -26.42 11.24 0.68
C LYS A 113 -27.26 10.86 1.90
N ALA A 114 -28.13 11.81 2.21
CA ALA A 114 -29.10 11.82 3.29
C ALA A 114 -30.08 10.64 3.19
#